data_AF-A0A202E751-F1
#
_entry.id   AF-A0A202E751-F1
#
_cell.length_a   1.000
_cell.length_b   1.000
_cell.length_c   1.000
_cell.angle_alpha   90.00
_cell.angle_beta   90.00
_cell.angle_gamma   90.00
#
_symmetry.space_group_name_H-M   'P 1'
#
loop_
_entity.id
_entity.type
_entity.pdbx_description
1 polymer ?
#
loop_
_entity_poly.entity_id
_entity_poly.type
_entity_poly.pdbx_seq_one_letter_code
_entity_poly.pdbx_strand_id
1 'polypeptide(L)'
;MTSVKEFRIEREATTDSLGAGSFVFTDDYSVFDWGKMPDQIPDKGASLCTMGAFNFELLEAEGVPTHYRGVVDHNGDSDSVVSLEEASSPPWEMAIELTQVPDLPNEGRDYDYDHYHEAAGENYLIPLEIVFRNRVPIGSSLRSRTEPAEHGLEYDSWPDEAVDLAEPIVEFSTKYEEGDRYLERAEADRIAGVADIDALADLAREVNRILTEQAESAGLDHQDGKIECLYYQGEIRVADVVGTFDENRFSYEGSQLSKEVLRQYHKRTQPEWVQAVEAAKAEAKQDNVADWKSLCTVDPEPLSDDVLETARDLYCAGTNAYTGHDLFEAPPLSSAIGAVQRL
;
A
#
# COMPACT_ATOMS: atom_id res chain seq x y z
N MET A 1 10.17 -10.47 -3.40
CA MET A 1 9.89 -10.55 -1.95
C MET A 1 9.84 -9.12 -1.45
N THR A 2 8.65 -8.64 -1.09
CA THR A 2 8.45 -7.29 -0.56
C THR A 2 9.12 -7.16 0.80
N SER A 3 9.73 -6.01 1.12
CA SER A 3 10.56 -5.86 2.32
C SER A 3 9.82 -5.96 3.67
N VAL A 4 8.49 -6.01 3.67
CA VAL A 4 7.64 -5.91 4.88
C VAL A 4 6.47 -6.89 4.92
N LYS A 5 6.32 -7.72 3.87
CA LYS A 5 5.23 -8.68 3.70
C LYS A 5 5.78 -9.93 3.05
N GLU A 6 5.59 -11.07 3.69
CA GLU A 6 5.96 -12.38 3.16
C GLU A 6 4.72 -13.05 2.56
N PHE A 7 4.95 -13.96 1.62
CA PHE A 7 3.90 -14.66 0.90
C PHE A 7 4.03 -16.16 1.13
N ARG A 8 2.95 -16.82 1.53
CA ARG A 8 2.88 -18.28 1.66
C ARG A 8 1.89 -18.83 0.66
N ILE A 9 2.35 -19.82 -0.11
CA ILE A 9 1.52 -20.51 -1.09
C ILE A 9 1.10 -21.84 -0.48
N GLU A 10 -0.19 -22.03 -0.25
CA GLU A 10 -0.78 -23.31 0.15
C GLU A 10 -1.12 -24.14 -1.09
N ARG A 11 -1.68 -23.47 -2.11
CA ARG A 11 -2.05 -24.05 -3.40
C ARG A 11 -1.79 -23.03 -4.50
N GLU A 12 -1.01 -23.41 -5.50
CA GLU A 12 -0.77 -22.55 -6.66
C GLU A 12 -2.07 -22.31 -7.46
N ALA A 13 -2.16 -21.13 -8.07
CA ALA A 13 -3.19 -20.84 -9.06
C ALA A 13 -2.89 -21.57 -10.37
N THR A 14 -3.92 -21.85 -11.14
CA THR A 14 -3.82 -22.35 -12.53
C THR A 14 -4.57 -21.40 -13.45
N THR A 15 -4.48 -21.60 -14.76
CA THR A 15 -5.27 -20.85 -15.75
C THR A 15 -6.77 -20.88 -15.48
N ASP A 16 -7.27 -21.97 -14.87
CA ASP A 16 -8.70 -22.21 -14.75
C ASP A 16 -9.20 -22.07 -13.30
N SER A 17 -8.30 -21.96 -12.32
CA SER A 17 -8.66 -21.97 -10.89
C SER A 17 -7.79 -21.08 -10.01
N LEU A 18 -8.43 -20.35 -9.10
CA LEU A 18 -7.73 -19.64 -8.04
C LEU A 18 -7.00 -20.62 -7.09
N GLY A 19 -5.79 -20.22 -6.71
CA GLY A 19 -5.00 -20.85 -5.66
C GLY A 19 -5.45 -20.42 -4.27
N ALA A 20 -4.65 -20.76 -3.27
CA ALA A 20 -4.85 -20.40 -1.88
C ALA A 20 -3.50 -20.09 -1.25
N GLY A 21 -3.45 -19.04 -0.43
CA GLY A 21 -2.25 -18.64 0.26
C GLY A 21 -2.54 -17.63 1.35
N SER A 22 -1.48 -17.04 1.89
CA SER A 22 -1.58 -15.99 2.89
C SER A 22 -0.51 -14.93 2.74
N PHE A 23 -0.85 -13.72 3.14
CA PHE A 23 0.10 -12.67 3.44
C PHE A 23 0.50 -12.74 4.91
N VAL A 24 1.80 -12.77 5.17
CA VAL A 24 2.38 -12.66 6.51
C VAL A 24 2.94 -11.25 6.67
N PHE A 25 2.31 -10.48 7.54
CA PHE A 25 2.68 -9.10 7.82
C PHE A 25 3.78 -9.10 8.88
N THR A 26 4.94 -8.53 8.54
CA THR A 26 6.07 -8.46 9.47
C THR A 26 6.14 -7.10 10.14
N ASP A 27 6.84 -7.06 11.28
CA ASP A 27 7.17 -5.81 11.97
C ASP A 27 8.31 -5.02 11.29
N ASP A 28 8.74 -5.48 10.11
CA ASP A 28 9.74 -4.78 9.32
C ASP A 28 9.17 -3.48 8.74
N TYR A 29 10.05 -2.50 8.59
CA TYR A 29 9.77 -1.27 7.88
C TYR A 29 10.93 -0.93 6.95
N SER A 30 10.65 -0.06 5.98
CA SER A 30 11.61 0.37 4.96
C SER A 30 11.38 1.84 4.63
N VAL A 31 12.44 2.64 4.72
CA VAL A 31 12.47 4.06 4.36
C VAL A 31 13.58 4.30 3.34
N PHE A 32 13.43 5.34 2.51
CA PHE A 32 14.38 5.69 1.43
C PHE A 32 14.69 4.57 0.42
N ASP A 33 13.78 3.60 0.28
CA ASP A 33 13.97 2.39 -0.55
C ASP A 33 15.16 1.51 -0.09
N TRP A 34 15.63 1.70 1.15
CA TRP A 34 16.76 0.95 1.70
C TRP A 34 16.51 -0.57 1.79
N GLY A 35 15.24 -0.96 1.84
CA GLY A 35 14.82 -2.31 2.20
C GLY A 35 14.63 -2.42 3.70
N LYS A 36 14.76 -3.64 4.25
CA LYS A 36 14.59 -3.90 5.68
C LYS A 36 15.56 -3.07 6.52
N MET A 37 15.01 -2.30 7.45
CA MET A 37 15.76 -1.54 8.45
C MET A 37 16.37 -2.48 9.52
N PRO A 38 17.42 -2.05 10.26
CA PRO A 38 18.08 -2.91 11.23
C PRO A 38 17.19 -3.30 12.42
N ASP A 39 16.13 -2.52 12.68
CA ASP A 39 15.16 -2.73 13.75
C ASP A 39 13.77 -3.02 13.19
N GLN A 40 12.88 -3.41 14.09
CA GLN A 40 11.47 -3.67 13.80
C GLN A 40 10.59 -2.75 14.64
N ILE A 41 9.39 -2.44 14.15
CA ILE A 41 8.37 -1.71 14.91
C ILE A 41 7.42 -2.77 15.48
N PRO A 42 7.46 -3.05 16.79
CA PRO A 42 6.63 -4.11 17.37
C PRO A 42 5.15 -3.89 17.04
N ASP A 43 4.44 -4.98 16.79
CA ASP A 43 3.00 -5.02 16.46
C ASP A 43 2.60 -4.29 15.16
N LYS A 44 3.55 -3.73 14.38
CA LYS A 44 3.24 -3.09 13.09
C LYS A 44 2.59 -4.08 12.15
N GLY A 45 3.14 -5.29 12.00
CA GLY A 45 2.60 -6.31 11.11
C GLY A 45 1.16 -6.66 11.49
N ALA A 46 0.92 -6.89 12.78
CA ALA A 46 -0.40 -7.21 13.29
C ALA A 46 -1.40 -6.04 13.11
N SER A 47 -0.97 -4.80 13.34
CA SER A 47 -1.82 -3.61 13.16
C SER A 47 -2.25 -3.40 11.71
N LEU A 48 -1.37 -3.67 10.74
CA LEU A 48 -1.64 -3.55 9.32
C LEU A 48 -2.50 -4.71 8.80
N CYS A 49 -2.26 -5.94 9.29
CA CYS A 49 -3.10 -7.09 8.97
C CYS A 49 -4.53 -6.89 9.49
N THR A 50 -4.67 -6.43 10.73
CA THR A 50 -5.96 -6.08 11.35
C THR A 50 -6.71 -5.03 10.54
N MET A 51 -6.05 -3.92 10.20
CA MET A 51 -6.67 -2.83 9.43
C MET A 51 -7.05 -3.29 8.01
N GLY A 52 -6.19 -4.07 7.36
CA GLY A 52 -6.47 -4.62 6.03
C GLY A 52 -7.65 -5.61 6.06
N ALA A 53 -7.71 -6.50 7.04
CA ALA A 53 -8.82 -7.44 7.24
C ALA A 53 -10.14 -6.70 7.47
N PHE A 54 -10.13 -5.71 8.36
CA PHE A 54 -11.29 -4.86 8.63
C PHE A 54 -11.81 -4.20 7.35
N ASN A 55 -10.91 -3.64 6.53
CA ASN A 55 -11.29 -3.02 5.26
C ASN A 55 -11.85 -4.02 4.26
N PHE A 56 -11.28 -5.21 4.13
CA PHE A 56 -11.83 -6.25 3.27
C PHE A 56 -13.24 -6.67 3.69
N GLU A 57 -13.47 -6.89 4.99
CA GLU A 57 -14.80 -7.22 5.51
C GLU A 57 -15.81 -6.07 5.29
N LEU A 58 -15.37 -4.81 5.40
CA LEU A 58 -16.18 -3.64 5.09
C LEU A 58 -16.54 -3.57 3.59
N LEU A 59 -15.57 -3.83 2.71
CA LEU A 59 -15.79 -3.89 1.26
C LEU A 59 -16.78 -5.01 0.89
N GLU A 60 -16.64 -6.20 1.47
CA GLU A 60 -17.55 -7.33 1.24
C GLU A 60 -18.97 -7.04 1.73
N ALA A 61 -19.10 -6.33 2.86
CA ALA A 61 -20.40 -5.90 3.38
C ALA A 61 -21.13 -4.93 2.44
N GLU A 62 -20.39 -4.13 1.67
CA GLU A 62 -20.90 -3.23 0.62
C GLU A 62 -21.03 -3.93 -0.76
N GLY A 63 -20.71 -5.22 -0.83
CA GLY A 63 -20.84 -6.04 -2.05
C GLY A 63 -19.69 -5.89 -3.05
N VAL A 64 -18.55 -5.36 -2.62
CA VAL A 64 -17.34 -5.28 -3.44
C VAL A 64 -16.63 -6.65 -3.43
N PRO A 65 -16.38 -7.28 -4.59
CA PRO A 65 -15.67 -8.55 -4.66
C PRO A 65 -14.20 -8.40 -4.25
N THR A 66 -13.70 -9.33 -3.45
CA THR A 66 -12.32 -9.34 -2.96
C THR A 66 -11.68 -10.72 -3.07
N HIS A 67 -10.35 -10.80 -2.96
CA HIS A 67 -9.63 -12.07 -2.81
C HIS A 67 -9.49 -12.53 -1.35
N TYR A 68 -10.03 -11.79 -0.39
CA TYR A 68 -9.88 -12.05 1.04
C TYR A 68 -10.66 -13.30 1.45
N ARG A 69 -10.12 -14.07 2.38
CA ARG A 69 -10.76 -15.30 2.89
C ARG A 69 -10.94 -15.30 4.41
N GLY A 70 -10.39 -14.31 5.11
CA GLY A 70 -10.29 -14.27 6.57
C GLY A 70 -8.87 -14.00 7.05
N VAL A 71 -8.70 -13.96 8.36
CA VAL A 71 -7.40 -13.97 9.04
C VAL A 71 -7.08 -15.35 9.58
N VAL A 72 -5.79 -15.66 9.71
CA VAL A 72 -5.36 -16.92 10.30
C VAL A 72 -5.28 -16.77 11.82
N ASP A 73 -6.14 -17.48 12.53
CA ASP A 73 -6.06 -17.62 13.99
C ASP A 73 -5.16 -18.82 14.32
N HIS A 74 -4.10 -18.53 15.08
CA HIS A 74 -3.09 -19.48 15.52
C HIS A 74 -3.39 -20.05 16.93
N ASN A 75 -4.56 -19.79 17.48
CA ASN A 75 -4.97 -20.29 18.78
C ASN A 75 -5.63 -21.67 18.67
N GLY A 76 -5.04 -22.67 19.31
CA GLY A 76 -5.55 -24.04 19.34
C GLY A 76 -4.54 -25.07 18.86
N ASP A 77 -5.03 -26.26 18.52
CA ASP A 77 -4.19 -27.38 18.06
C ASP A 77 -3.80 -27.26 16.56
N SER A 78 -4.48 -26.40 15.80
CA SER A 78 -4.23 -26.16 14.37
C SER A 78 -4.67 -24.76 13.94
N ASP A 79 -3.94 -24.16 13.00
CA ASP A 79 -4.30 -22.88 12.37
C ASP A 79 -5.67 -22.98 11.69
N SER A 80 -6.46 -21.91 11.79
CA SER A 80 -7.77 -21.82 11.15
C SER A 80 -8.00 -20.45 10.54
N VAL A 81 -8.72 -20.40 9.42
CA VAL A 81 -9.13 -19.14 8.79
C VAL A 81 -10.48 -18.73 9.34
N VAL A 82 -10.54 -17.55 9.95
CA VAL A 82 -11.72 -16.99 10.64
C VAL A 82 -11.94 -15.53 10.24
N SER A 83 -13.11 -14.96 10.57
CA SER A 83 -13.32 -13.51 10.46
C SER A 83 -12.47 -12.74 11.49
N LEU A 84 -12.28 -11.45 11.28
CA LEU A 84 -11.56 -10.59 12.21
C LEU A 84 -12.22 -10.56 13.59
N GLU A 85 -13.56 -10.56 13.67
CA GLU A 85 -14.31 -10.59 14.93
C GLU A 85 -14.08 -11.89 15.72
N GLU A 86 -13.90 -13.01 15.03
CA GLU A 86 -13.70 -14.33 15.64
C GLU A 86 -12.24 -14.59 16.05
N ALA A 87 -11.28 -13.80 15.56
CA ALA A 87 -9.87 -13.96 15.86
C ALA A 87 -9.58 -13.77 17.35
N SER A 88 -8.81 -14.68 17.94
CA SER A 88 -8.55 -14.68 19.38
C SER A 88 -7.50 -13.66 19.86
N SER A 89 -6.72 -13.10 18.94
CA SER A 89 -5.73 -12.04 19.16
C SER A 89 -5.56 -11.23 17.88
N PRO A 90 -4.89 -10.05 17.92
CA PRO A 90 -4.62 -9.29 16.72
C PRO A 90 -3.86 -10.14 15.68
N PRO A 91 -4.45 -10.37 14.49
CA PRO A 91 -3.87 -11.26 13.49
C PRO A 91 -2.65 -10.61 12.84
N TRP A 92 -1.69 -11.42 12.41
CA TRP A 92 -0.53 -11.01 11.59
C TRP A 92 -0.45 -11.76 10.26
N GLU A 93 -1.39 -12.67 10.01
CA GLU A 93 -1.48 -13.46 8.78
C GLU A 93 -2.90 -13.39 8.20
N MET A 94 -2.99 -13.10 6.91
CA MET A 94 -4.24 -12.90 6.17
C MET A 94 -4.37 -13.95 5.08
N ALA A 95 -5.43 -14.75 5.11
CA ALA A 95 -5.70 -15.75 4.10
C ALA A 95 -6.35 -15.11 2.86
N ILE A 96 -5.88 -15.51 1.68
CA ILE A 96 -6.32 -14.95 0.39
C ILE A 96 -6.48 -16.05 -0.67
N GLU A 97 -7.30 -15.77 -1.66
CA GLU A 97 -7.31 -16.47 -2.95
C GLU A 97 -6.13 -16.00 -3.79
N LEU A 98 -5.43 -16.94 -4.43
CA LEU A 98 -4.28 -16.60 -5.29
C LEU A 98 -4.69 -16.62 -6.75
N THR A 99 -4.26 -15.60 -7.48
CA THR A 99 -4.32 -15.57 -8.95
C THR A 99 -2.92 -15.82 -9.54
N GLN A 100 -2.84 -15.93 -10.85
CA GLN A 100 -1.55 -16.07 -11.53
C GLN A 100 -0.89 -14.70 -11.70
N VAL A 101 0.44 -14.70 -11.61
CA VAL A 101 1.29 -13.59 -12.02
C VAL A 101 2.29 -14.15 -13.02
N PRO A 102 1.94 -14.22 -14.32
CA PRO A 102 2.87 -14.66 -15.35
C PRO A 102 4.12 -13.78 -15.41
N ASP A 103 5.17 -14.30 -16.05
CA ASP A 103 6.34 -13.50 -16.37
C ASP A 103 5.95 -12.38 -17.35
N LEU A 104 6.50 -11.18 -17.15
CA LEU A 104 6.34 -10.03 -18.04
C LEU A 104 7.70 -9.75 -18.72
N PRO A 105 8.03 -10.46 -19.82
CA PRO A 105 9.31 -10.30 -20.48
C PRO A 105 9.42 -8.92 -21.15
N ASN A 106 10.65 -8.42 -21.26
CA ASN A 106 10.92 -7.11 -21.82
C ASN A 106 12.24 -7.04 -22.61
N GLU A 107 12.25 -6.19 -23.62
CA GLU A 107 13.48 -5.72 -24.29
C GLU A 107 13.71 -4.25 -23.93
N GLY A 108 14.53 -3.99 -22.92
CA GLY A 108 14.69 -2.64 -22.38
C GLY A 108 13.41 -2.17 -21.69
N ARG A 109 12.76 -1.13 -22.22
CA ARG A 109 11.49 -0.58 -21.67
C ARG A 109 10.25 -1.03 -22.43
N ASP A 110 10.41 -1.91 -23.41
CA ASP A 110 9.30 -2.46 -24.17
C ASP A 110 8.91 -3.80 -23.53
N TYR A 111 7.82 -3.79 -22.75
CA TYR A 111 7.27 -4.94 -22.03
C TYR A 111 6.21 -5.67 -22.87
N ASP A 112 6.26 -7.00 -22.89
CA ASP A 112 5.38 -7.85 -23.68
C ASP A 112 4.12 -8.26 -22.88
N TYR A 113 3.15 -7.35 -22.85
CA TYR A 113 1.85 -7.60 -22.20
C TYR A 113 1.00 -8.63 -22.96
N ASP A 114 1.22 -8.82 -24.27
CA ASP A 114 0.52 -9.85 -25.03
C ASP A 114 0.94 -11.24 -24.52
N HIS A 115 2.25 -11.46 -24.30
CA HIS A 115 2.75 -12.68 -23.66
C HIS A 115 2.16 -12.90 -22.27
N TYR A 116 2.10 -11.85 -21.45
CA TYR A 116 1.53 -11.91 -20.10
C TYR A 116 0.08 -12.41 -20.13
N HIS A 117 -0.75 -11.80 -20.97
CA HIS A 117 -2.18 -12.15 -21.08
C HIS A 117 -2.41 -13.51 -21.73
N GLU A 118 -1.62 -13.91 -22.72
CA GLU A 118 -1.68 -15.25 -23.32
C GLU A 118 -1.36 -16.36 -22.31
N ALA A 119 -0.38 -16.13 -21.43
CA ALA A 119 0.01 -17.08 -20.39
C ALA A 119 -1.01 -17.14 -19.24
N ALA A 120 -1.62 -16.00 -18.91
CA ALA A 120 -2.61 -15.87 -17.84
C ALA A 120 -3.98 -16.49 -18.18
N GLY A 121 -4.45 -16.35 -19.42
CA GLY A 121 -5.84 -16.62 -19.76
C GLY A 121 -6.79 -15.71 -19.00
N GLU A 122 -7.83 -16.26 -18.38
CA GLU A 122 -8.84 -15.49 -17.63
C GLU A 122 -8.63 -15.52 -16.10
N ASN A 123 -7.41 -15.78 -15.62
CA ASN A 123 -7.07 -15.77 -14.20
C ASN A 123 -5.70 -15.09 -13.99
N TYR A 124 -5.69 -13.80 -13.68
CA TYR A 124 -4.45 -13.05 -13.47
C TYR A 124 -4.58 -11.84 -12.55
N LEU A 125 -3.46 -11.43 -11.95
CA LEU A 125 -3.37 -10.11 -11.34
C LEU A 125 -3.24 -9.07 -12.44
N ILE A 126 -4.10 -8.06 -12.45
CA ILE A 126 -4.07 -7.01 -13.46
C ILE A 126 -2.76 -6.22 -13.26
N PRO A 127 -1.91 -6.03 -14.29
CA PRO A 127 -0.57 -5.44 -14.14
C PRO A 127 -0.61 -3.91 -14.04
N LEU A 128 -1.51 -3.40 -13.18
CA LEU A 128 -1.73 -2.01 -12.88
C LEU A 128 -1.84 -1.80 -11.37
N GLU A 129 -1.30 -0.69 -10.89
CA GLU A 129 -1.77 -0.08 -9.64
C GLU A 129 -2.81 0.99 -9.97
N ILE A 130 -3.92 1.00 -9.24
CA ILE A 130 -5.00 1.98 -9.42
C ILE A 130 -4.94 2.96 -8.25
N VAL A 131 -4.50 4.18 -8.53
CA VAL A 131 -4.27 5.23 -7.52
C VAL A 131 -5.48 6.15 -7.50
N PHE A 132 -6.06 6.38 -6.34
CA PHE A 132 -7.11 7.39 -6.14
C PHE A 132 -6.61 8.50 -5.22
N ARG A 133 -7.04 9.74 -5.48
CA ARG A 133 -6.64 10.92 -4.70
C ARG A 133 -7.85 11.74 -4.30
N ASN A 134 -7.99 12.00 -3.00
CA ASN A 134 -8.93 12.97 -2.44
C ASN A 134 -8.26 14.32 -2.19
N ARG A 135 -6.92 14.34 -2.10
CA ARG A 135 -6.10 15.53 -1.88
C ARG A 135 -4.83 15.51 -2.72
N VAL A 136 -4.45 16.67 -3.24
CA VAL A 136 -3.21 16.87 -3.99
C VAL A 136 -2.23 17.71 -3.16
N PRO A 137 -1.31 17.10 -2.38
CA PRO A 137 -0.29 17.84 -1.64
C PRO A 137 0.75 18.47 -2.57
N ILE A 138 1.51 19.46 -2.08
CA ILE A 138 2.58 20.16 -2.83
C ILE A 138 3.59 19.17 -3.44
N GLY A 139 3.93 18.10 -2.71
CA GLY A 139 4.87 17.07 -3.17
C GLY A 139 4.26 16.00 -4.09
N SER A 140 3.01 16.14 -4.52
CA SER A 140 2.36 15.15 -5.38
C SER A 140 3.00 15.10 -6.77
N SER A 141 3.31 13.89 -7.25
CA SER A 141 3.80 13.65 -8.61
C SER A 141 2.78 14.02 -9.69
N LEU A 142 1.51 14.19 -9.33
CA LEU A 142 0.46 14.67 -10.24
C LEU A 142 0.77 16.10 -10.74
N ARG A 143 1.31 16.95 -9.86
CA ARG A 143 1.52 18.38 -10.12
C ARG A 143 2.56 18.66 -11.18
N SER A 144 3.54 17.77 -11.35
CA SER A 144 4.57 17.89 -12.39
C SER A 144 4.17 17.29 -13.73
N ARG A 145 3.04 16.57 -13.77
CA ARG A 145 2.58 15.82 -14.96
C ARG A 145 1.35 16.42 -15.63
N THR A 146 0.54 17.17 -14.88
CA THR A 146 -0.76 17.67 -15.32
C THR A 146 -0.99 19.09 -14.82
N GLU A 147 -1.94 19.80 -15.39
CA GLU A 147 -2.46 21.09 -14.93
C GLU A 147 -3.79 20.91 -14.16
N PRO A 148 -4.14 21.80 -13.21
CA PRO A 148 -5.39 21.68 -12.45
C PRO A 148 -6.65 21.60 -13.32
N ALA A 149 -6.67 22.31 -14.44
CA ALA A 149 -7.80 22.36 -15.37
C ALA A 149 -8.10 21.00 -16.03
N GLU A 150 -7.11 20.10 -16.14
CA GLU A 150 -7.31 18.74 -16.65
C GLU A 150 -8.16 17.89 -15.70
N HIS A 151 -8.21 18.29 -14.43
CA HIS A 151 -8.99 17.63 -13.37
C HIS A 151 -10.23 18.44 -12.98
N GLY A 152 -10.64 19.40 -13.82
CA GLY A 152 -11.83 20.23 -13.58
C GLY A 152 -11.68 21.26 -12.46
N LEU A 153 -10.45 21.58 -12.04
CA LEU A 153 -10.19 22.56 -10.99
C LEU A 153 -10.04 23.97 -11.57
N GLU A 154 -10.65 24.95 -10.92
CA GLU A 154 -10.62 26.37 -11.34
C GLU A 154 -9.35 27.10 -10.86
N TYR A 155 -8.18 26.54 -11.18
CA TYR A 155 -6.87 27.16 -10.95
C TYR A 155 -6.09 27.31 -12.25
N ASP A 156 -5.42 28.45 -12.44
CA ASP A 156 -4.55 28.69 -13.60
C ASP A 156 -3.28 27.83 -13.56
N SER A 157 -2.82 27.48 -12.35
CA SER A 157 -1.69 26.59 -12.07
C SER A 157 -1.86 25.98 -10.69
N TRP A 158 -1.16 24.88 -10.39
CA TRP A 158 -1.19 24.29 -9.04
C TRP A 158 -0.80 25.33 -7.97
N PRO A 159 -1.62 25.54 -6.91
CA PRO A 159 -1.33 26.53 -5.87
C PRO A 159 -0.23 26.04 -4.92
N ASP A 160 0.48 26.94 -4.23
CA ASP A 160 1.52 26.60 -3.25
C ASP A 160 0.98 26.06 -1.90
N GLU A 161 -0.15 25.36 -1.95
CA GLU A 161 -0.82 24.70 -0.83
C GLU A 161 -1.47 23.39 -1.29
N ALA A 162 -1.83 22.52 -0.35
CA ALA A 162 -2.56 21.30 -0.68
C ALA A 162 -3.98 21.63 -1.17
N VAL A 163 -4.45 20.89 -2.19
CA VAL A 163 -5.78 21.07 -2.77
C VAL A 163 -6.64 19.87 -2.42
N ASP A 164 -7.76 20.10 -1.72
CA ASP A 164 -8.78 19.09 -1.47
C ASP A 164 -9.70 18.99 -2.68
N LEU A 165 -10.04 17.77 -3.08
CA LEU A 165 -10.77 17.48 -4.31
C LEU A 165 -12.23 17.16 -3.98
N ALA A 166 -13.16 17.77 -4.71
CA ALA A 166 -14.59 17.46 -4.58
C ALA A 166 -14.93 16.08 -5.15
N GLU A 167 -14.25 15.67 -6.21
CA GLU A 167 -14.32 14.34 -6.80
C GLU A 167 -12.92 13.74 -6.84
N PRO A 168 -12.74 12.46 -6.49
CA PRO A 168 -11.43 11.85 -6.47
C PRO A 168 -10.88 11.70 -7.88
N ILE A 169 -9.58 12.01 -8.03
CA ILE A 169 -8.85 11.71 -9.26
C ILE A 169 -8.45 10.24 -9.20
N VAL A 170 -8.68 9.50 -10.29
CA VAL A 170 -8.22 8.10 -10.46
C VAL A 170 -7.16 8.08 -11.56
N GLU A 171 -6.00 7.51 -11.24
CA GLU A 171 -4.87 7.33 -12.14
C GLU A 171 -4.44 5.87 -12.16
N PHE A 172 -3.80 5.46 -13.25
CA PHE A 172 -3.20 4.13 -13.37
C PHE A 172 -1.69 4.27 -13.46
N SER A 173 -0.97 3.38 -12.77
CA SER A 173 0.45 3.16 -13.01
C SER A 173 0.71 1.70 -13.35
N THR A 174 1.83 1.45 -14.02
CA THR A 174 2.27 0.08 -14.28
C THR A 174 2.59 -0.64 -12.99
N LYS A 175 2.47 -1.96 -13.04
CA LYS A 175 2.98 -2.88 -12.04
C LYS A 175 3.86 -3.92 -12.74
N TYR A 176 4.90 -4.39 -12.06
CA TYR A 176 5.88 -5.39 -12.55
C TYR A 176 6.88 -4.91 -13.61
N GLU A 177 6.80 -3.65 -14.05
CA GLU A 177 7.92 -3.01 -14.74
C GLU A 177 9.09 -2.79 -13.74
N GLU A 178 10.28 -2.48 -14.24
CA GLU A 178 11.46 -2.18 -13.40
C GLU A 178 11.27 -0.92 -12.55
N GLY A 179 10.35 -0.04 -12.95
CA GLY A 179 9.89 1.08 -12.16
C GLY A 179 8.52 1.55 -12.63
N ASP A 180 7.63 1.75 -11.68
CA ASP A 180 6.25 2.12 -11.96
C ASP A 180 6.17 3.50 -12.62
N ARG A 181 5.35 3.60 -13.67
CA ARG A 181 5.09 4.84 -14.39
C ARG A 181 3.60 5.07 -14.54
N TYR A 182 3.19 6.33 -14.43
CA TYR A 182 1.81 6.73 -14.67
C TYR A 182 1.47 6.64 -16.16
N LEU A 183 0.24 6.23 -16.43
CA LEU A 183 -0.24 5.86 -17.75
C LEU A 183 -1.34 6.79 -18.24
N GLU A 184 -1.33 7.03 -19.54
CA GLU A 184 -2.52 7.52 -20.23
C GLU A 184 -3.59 6.41 -20.27
N ARG A 185 -4.86 6.80 -20.22
CA ARG A 185 -5.98 5.85 -20.12
C ARG A 185 -5.99 4.79 -21.22
N ALA A 186 -5.67 5.17 -22.46
CA ALA A 186 -5.62 4.22 -23.58
C ALA A 186 -4.46 3.22 -23.48
N GLU A 187 -3.38 3.56 -22.78
CA GLU A 187 -2.28 2.63 -22.51
C GLU A 187 -2.64 1.71 -21.33
N ALA A 188 -3.22 2.25 -20.27
CA ALA A 188 -3.72 1.45 -19.15
C ALA A 188 -4.74 0.40 -19.61
N ASP A 189 -5.66 0.76 -20.51
CA ASP A 189 -6.64 -0.16 -21.12
C ASP A 189 -5.96 -1.34 -21.85
N ARG A 190 -4.90 -1.08 -22.62
CA ARG A 190 -4.13 -2.15 -23.27
C ARG A 190 -3.42 -3.04 -22.26
N ILE A 191 -2.85 -2.45 -21.21
CA ILE A 191 -2.12 -3.18 -20.15
C ILE A 191 -3.08 -4.03 -19.30
N ALA A 192 -4.30 -3.55 -19.04
CA ALA A 192 -5.33 -4.27 -18.30
C ALA A 192 -5.80 -5.56 -19.00
N GLY A 193 -5.66 -5.63 -20.32
CA GLY A 193 -6.03 -6.78 -21.14
C GLY A 193 -7.54 -6.87 -21.33
N VAL A 194 -8.15 -7.97 -20.90
CA VAL A 194 -9.61 -8.17 -20.99
C VAL A 194 -10.39 -7.47 -19.88
N ALA A 195 -9.72 -7.04 -18.82
CA ALA A 195 -10.33 -6.28 -17.73
C ALA A 195 -10.66 -4.85 -18.19
N ASP A 196 -11.94 -4.48 -18.08
CA ASP A 196 -12.43 -3.16 -18.49
C ASP A 196 -11.85 -2.06 -17.60
N ILE A 197 -11.14 -1.10 -18.21
CA ILE A 197 -10.53 0.02 -17.51
C ILE A 197 -11.55 0.94 -16.84
N ASP A 198 -12.77 1.04 -17.39
CA ASP A 198 -13.85 1.81 -16.76
C ASP A 198 -14.36 1.14 -15.50
N ALA A 199 -14.53 -0.19 -15.55
CA ALA A 199 -14.91 -0.97 -14.38
C ALA A 199 -13.83 -0.90 -13.27
N LEU A 200 -12.54 -0.89 -13.64
CA LEU A 200 -11.44 -0.68 -12.70
C LEU A 200 -11.47 0.71 -12.05
N ALA A 201 -11.74 1.75 -12.85
CA ALA A 201 -11.85 3.11 -12.33
C ALA A 201 -13.05 3.27 -11.39
N ASP A 202 -14.20 2.69 -11.72
CA ASP A 202 -15.40 2.73 -10.90
C ASP A 202 -15.24 1.93 -9.60
N LEU A 203 -14.60 0.75 -9.66
CA LEU A 203 -14.24 -0.03 -8.48
C LEU A 203 -13.31 0.76 -7.56
N ALA A 204 -12.29 1.43 -8.10
CA ALA A 204 -11.38 2.26 -7.31
C ALA A 204 -12.09 3.44 -6.64
N ARG A 205 -13.04 4.08 -7.32
CA ARG A 205 -13.88 5.14 -6.70
C ARG A 205 -14.72 4.60 -5.56
N GLU A 206 -15.30 3.41 -5.73
CA GLU A 206 -16.14 2.80 -4.69
C GLU A 206 -15.32 2.38 -3.47
N VAL A 207 -14.18 1.73 -3.68
CA VAL A 207 -13.24 1.43 -2.59
C VAL A 207 -12.80 2.70 -1.88
N ASN A 208 -12.41 3.74 -2.64
CA ASN A 208 -12.03 5.02 -2.04
C ASN A 208 -13.16 5.65 -1.22
N ARG A 209 -14.41 5.62 -1.71
CA ARG A 209 -15.58 6.13 -0.99
C ARG A 209 -15.71 5.44 0.37
N ILE A 210 -15.73 4.10 0.38
CA ILE A 210 -15.88 3.29 1.58
C ILE A 210 -14.75 3.56 2.59
N LEU A 211 -13.49 3.56 2.14
CA LEU A 211 -12.34 3.83 3.01
C LEU A 211 -12.34 5.26 3.56
N THR A 212 -12.81 6.22 2.77
CA THR A 212 -12.90 7.64 3.17
C THR A 212 -13.98 7.85 4.20
N GLU A 213 -15.18 7.29 3.98
CA GLU A 213 -16.27 7.32 4.96
C GLU A 213 -15.84 6.71 6.30
N GLN A 214 -15.11 5.58 6.26
CA GLN A 214 -14.56 4.97 7.47
C GLN A 214 -13.54 5.88 8.16
N ALA A 215 -12.59 6.43 7.41
CA ALA A 215 -11.57 7.34 7.95
C ALA A 215 -12.22 8.58 8.61
N GLU A 216 -13.18 9.20 7.93
CA GLU A 216 -13.92 10.36 8.45
C GLU A 216 -14.66 10.04 9.75
N SER A 217 -15.27 8.85 9.83
CA SER A 217 -15.95 8.38 11.05
C SER A 217 -15.00 8.25 12.26
N ALA A 218 -13.72 7.96 11.99
CA ALA A 218 -12.64 7.87 12.97
C ALA A 218 -11.90 9.22 13.20
N GLY A 219 -12.31 10.29 12.52
CA GLY A 219 -11.66 11.60 12.59
C GLY A 219 -10.32 11.69 11.86
N LEU A 220 -10.11 10.84 10.87
CA LEU A 220 -8.92 10.80 10.01
C LEU A 220 -9.21 11.41 8.65
N ASP A 221 -8.26 12.18 8.11
CA ASP A 221 -8.32 12.62 6.71
C ASP A 221 -7.68 11.54 5.82
N HIS A 222 -8.43 11.03 4.85
CA HIS A 222 -7.92 10.11 3.85
C HIS A 222 -7.49 10.87 2.58
N GLN A 223 -6.19 11.06 2.39
CA GLN A 223 -5.66 11.94 1.36
C GLN A 223 -5.59 11.26 -0.01
N ASP A 224 -5.14 10.02 -0.05
CA ASP A 224 -5.05 9.18 -1.24
C ASP A 224 -4.64 7.75 -0.85
N GLY A 225 -4.73 6.85 -1.82
CA GLY A 225 -4.32 5.46 -1.68
C GLY A 225 -4.23 4.78 -3.04
N LYS A 226 -3.97 3.48 -2.99
CA LYS A 226 -3.95 2.63 -4.18
C LYS A 226 -4.59 1.29 -3.89
N ILE A 227 -5.09 0.66 -4.94
CA ILE A 227 -5.51 -0.74 -4.93
C ILE A 227 -4.88 -1.49 -6.09
N GLU A 228 -4.85 -2.80 -5.94
CA GLU A 228 -4.58 -3.76 -6.98
C GLU A 228 -5.82 -4.61 -7.18
N CYS A 229 -5.96 -5.18 -8.37
CA CYS A 229 -7.11 -6.01 -8.70
C CYS A 229 -6.66 -7.27 -9.44
N LEU A 230 -7.39 -8.35 -9.23
CA LEU A 230 -7.30 -9.55 -10.06
C LEU A 230 -8.49 -9.62 -11.01
N TYR A 231 -8.28 -10.28 -12.13
CA TYR A 231 -9.32 -10.69 -13.06
C TYR A 231 -9.47 -12.21 -13.00
N TYR A 232 -10.69 -12.69 -12.74
CA TYR A 232 -11.03 -14.11 -12.75
C TYR A 232 -12.36 -14.35 -13.47
N GLN A 233 -12.31 -14.99 -14.63
CA GLN A 233 -13.48 -15.47 -15.40
C GLN A 233 -14.59 -14.41 -15.58
N GLY A 234 -14.23 -13.18 -15.93
CA GLY A 234 -15.18 -12.08 -16.16
C GLY A 234 -15.48 -11.22 -14.93
N GLU A 235 -14.88 -11.52 -13.78
CA GLU A 235 -15.03 -10.74 -12.56
C GLU A 235 -13.71 -10.05 -12.17
N ILE A 236 -13.81 -8.79 -11.77
CA ILE A 236 -12.70 -8.02 -11.18
C ILE A 236 -12.88 -8.06 -9.67
N ARG A 237 -11.83 -8.42 -8.94
CA ARG A 237 -11.82 -8.45 -7.47
C ARG A 237 -10.67 -7.61 -6.92
N VAL A 238 -10.91 -6.90 -5.82
CA VAL A 238 -9.85 -6.19 -5.08
C VAL A 238 -8.87 -7.22 -4.53
N ALA A 239 -7.58 -6.99 -4.81
CA ALA A 239 -6.49 -7.86 -4.44
C ALA A 239 -5.42 -7.09 -3.64
N ASP A 240 -4.32 -7.77 -3.34
CA ASP A 240 -3.26 -7.33 -2.41
C ASP A 240 -3.81 -6.93 -1.03
N VAL A 241 -3.38 -5.79 -0.48
CA VAL A 241 -3.84 -5.24 0.80
C VAL A 241 -4.44 -3.87 0.54
N VAL A 242 -5.54 -3.56 1.22
CA VAL A 242 -6.31 -2.34 0.98
C VAL A 242 -6.42 -1.44 2.22
N GLY A 243 -6.21 -0.14 2.02
CA GLY A 243 -6.59 0.89 2.98
C GLY A 243 -5.77 0.92 4.28
N THR A 244 -4.53 0.44 4.27
CA THR A 244 -3.67 0.46 5.48
C THR A 244 -2.79 1.71 5.53
N PHE A 245 -2.19 2.01 6.69
CA PHE A 245 -1.25 3.14 6.87
C PHE A 245 0.03 3.08 6.02
N ASP A 246 0.37 1.91 5.47
CA ASP A 246 1.52 1.76 4.57
C ASP A 246 1.12 1.93 3.09
N GLU A 247 -0.13 1.65 2.72
CA GLU A 247 -0.63 1.72 1.34
C GLU A 247 -1.36 3.05 1.03
N ASN A 248 -1.95 3.67 2.05
CA ASN A 248 -2.71 4.90 1.93
C ASN A 248 -2.14 6.00 2.83
N ARG A 249 -2.39 7.25 2.46
CA ARG A 249 -2.02 8.43 3.25
C ARG A 249 -3.20 8.89 4.09
N PHE A 250 -3.14 8.60 5.38
CA PHE A 250 -4.04 9.13 6.38
C PHE A 250 -3.36 10.21 7.22
N SER A 251 -4.12 11.22 7.65
CA SER A 251 -3.66 12.17 8.67
C SER A 251 -4.67 12.34 9.81
N TYR A 252 -4.14 12.65 10.98
CA TYR A 252 -4.89 13.07 12.16
C TYR A 252 -4.33 14.40 12.64
N GLU A 253 -5.16 15.43 12.75
CA GLU A 253 -4.75 16.79 13.15
C GLU A 253 -3.52 17.29 12.34
N GLY A 254 -3.50 17.01 11.04
CA GLY A 254 -2.43 17.39 10.11
C GLY A 254 -1.14 16.56 10.21
N SER A 255 -1.09 15.54 11.05
CA SER A 255 0.06 14.62 11.18
C SER A 255 -0.20 13.32 10.46
N GLN A 256 0.73 12.85 9.62
CA GLN A 256 0.56 11.58 8.89
C GLN A 256 0.73 10.37 9.81
N LEU A 257 -0.15 9.38 9.63
CA LEU A 257 -0.06 8.08 10.29
C LEU A 257 0.65 7.11 9.33
N SER A 258 1.97 7.16 9.29
CA SER A 258 2.77 6.25 8.47
C SER A 258 4.23 6.25 8.91
N LYS A 259 5.02 5.40 8.26
CA LYS A 259 6.49 5.40 8.36
C LYS A 259 7.17 6.72 7.98
N GLU A 260 6.45 7.70 7.42
CA GLU A 260 7.01 9.03 7.16
C GLU A 260 7.57 9.70 8.42
N VAL A 261 6.99 9.40 9.59
CA VAL A 261 7.52 9.83 10.89
C VAL A 261 8.97 9.37 11.07
N LEU A 262 9.24 8.08 10.85
CA LEU A 262 10.59 7.53 10.97
C LEU A 262 11.50 8.02 9.85
N ARG A 263 10.98 8.21 8.65
CA ARG A 263 11.74 8.83 7.56
C ARG A 263 12.28 10.20 7.98
N GLN A 264 11.43 11.06 8.54
CA GLN A 264 11.85 12.38 9.01
C GLN A 264 12.78 12.31 10.21
N TYR A 265 12.57 11.35 11.12
CA TYR A 265 13.47 11.10 12.23
C TYR A 265 14.89 10.79 11.75
N HIS A 266 15.05 9.83 10.83
CA HIS A 266 16.34 9.47 10.25
C HIS A 266 17.00 10.63 9.50
N LYS A 267 16.24 11.46 8.75
CA LYS A 267 16.81 12.66 8.10
C LYS A 267 17.47 13.59 9.10
N ARG A 268 16.88 13.75 10.29
CA ARG A 268 17.37 14.65 11.33
C ARG A 268 18.52 14.04 12.13
N THR A 269 18.46 12.75 12.46
CA THR A 269 19.40 12.11 13.39
C THR A 269 20.54 11.36 12.71
N GLN A 270 20.34 10.90 11.47
CA GLN A 270 21.33 10.16 10.68
C GLN A 270 21.56 10.81 9.29
N PRO A 271 21.87 12.12 9.21
CA PRO A 271 21.99 12.82 7.93
C PRO A 271 23.13 12.31 7.04
N GLU A 272 24.21 11.78 7.62
CA GLU A 272 25.34 11.21 6.86
C GLU A 272 24.90 9.98 6.06
N TRP A 273 24.12 9.08 6.68
CA TRP A 273 23.54 7.93 5.99
C TRP A 273 22.57 8.36 4.88
N VAL A 274 21.66 9.30 5.18
CA VAL A 274 20.70 9.78 4.17
C VAL A 274 21.40 10.41 2.98
N GLN A 275 22.43 11.21 3.19
CA GLN A 275 23.24 11.79 2.11
C GLN A 275 24.00 10.72 1.32
N ALA A 276 24.51 9.68 1.98
CA ALA A 276 25.17 8.56 1.32
C ALA A 276 24.19 7.77 0.42
N VAL A 277 22.95 7.56 0.88
CA VAL A 277 21.88 6.95 0.07
C VAL A 277 21.57 7.78 -1.17
N GLU A 278 21.41 9.10 -1.01
CA GLU A 278 21.15 10.02 -2.12
C GLU A 278 22.31 10.02 -3.14
N ALA A 279 23.56 10.06 -2.65
CA ALA A 279 24.75 10.01 -3.50
C ALA A 279 24.86 8.69 -4.26
N ALA A 280 24.65 7.55 -3.58
CA ALA A 280 24.68 6.22 -4.18
C ALA A 280 23.61 6.05 -5.27
N LYS A 281 22.39 6.55 -5.03
CA LYS A 281 21.31 6.55 -6.04
C LYS A 281 21.66 7.43 -7.24
N ALA A 282 22.28 8.59 -7.03
CA ALA A 282 22.71 9.48 -8.10
C ALA A 282 23.83 8.84 -8.95
N GLU A 283 24.82 8.23 -8.30
CA GLU A 283 25.92 7.50 -8.96
C GLU A 283 25.39 6.30 -9.76
N ALA A 284 24.53 5.48 -9.15
CA ALA A 284 23.89 4.34 -9.82
C ALA A 284 23.12 4.76 -11.07
N LYS A 285 22.39 5.87 -11.00
CA LYS A 285 21.68 6.44 -12.15
C LYS A 285 22.64 6.95 -13.23
N GLN A 286 23.75 7.56 -12.84
CA GLN A 286 24.77 8.06 -13.79
C GLN A 286 25.48 6.90 -14.50
N ASP A 287 25.79 5.83 -13.77
CA ASP A 287 26.56 4.68 -14.27
C ASP A 287 25.67 3.55 -14.78
N ASN A 288 24.35 3.74 -14.77
CA ASN A 288 23.33 2.79 -15.20
C ASN A 288 23.43 1.43 -14.47
N VAL A 289 23.65 1.48 -13.16
CA VAL A 289 23.71 0.35 -12.24
C VAL A 289 22.36 0.21 -11.52
N ALA A 290 21.76 -0.98 -11.56
CA ALA A 290 20.48 -1.22 -10.88
C ALA A 290 20.63 -1.31 -9.34
N ASP A 291 21.70 -1.95 -8.86
CA ASP A 291 21.97 -2.11 -7.43
C ASP A 291 22.74 -0.92 -6.85
N TRP A 292 22.02 0.18 -6.64
CA TRP A 292 22.57 1.37 -5.99
C TRP A 292 23.03 1.10 -4.55
N LYS A 293 22.45 0.11 -3.86
CA LYS A 293 22.74 -0.15 -2.45
C LYS A 293 24.18 -0.61 -2.26
N SER A 294 24.73 -1.37 -3.22
CA SER A 294 26.14 -1.76 -3.23
C SER A 294 27.13 -0.59 -3.28
N LEU A 295 26.69 0.59 -3.73
CA LEU A 295 27.48 1.82 -3.78
C LEU A 295 27.39 2.64 -2.49
N CYS A 296 26.42 2.36 -1.63
CA CYS A 296 26.27 3.02 -0.34
C CYS A 296 27.12 2.33 0.72
N THR A 297 28.18 2.99 1.19
CA THR A 297 29.11 2.43 2.19
C THR A 297 28.70 2.74 3.63
N VAL A 298 27.63 3.50 3.83
CA VAL A 298 27.09 3.86 5.14
C VAL A 298 25.78 3.11 5.33
N ASP A 299 25.68 2.41 6.46
CA ASP A 299 24.46 1.72 6.89
C ASP A 299 23.69 2.59 7.90
N PRO A 300 22.36 2.44 8.00
CA PRO A 300 21.59 3.07 9.06
C PRO A 300 21.95 2.47 10.41
N GLU A 301 22.00 3.32 11.43
CA GLU A 301 22.10 2.87 12.82
C GLU A 301 20.71 2.49 13.36
N PRO A 302 20.63 1.49 14.26
CA PRO A 302 19.45 1.19 15.06
C PRO A 302 18.81 2.41 15.71
N LEU A 303 17.49 2.48 15.70
CA LEU A 303 16.71 3.43 16.49
C LEU A 303 16.67 2.98 17.96
N SER A 304 16.53 3.94 18.87
CA SER A 304 16.33 3.65 20.29
C SER A 304 14.94 3.09 20.56
N ASP A 305 14.80 2.26 21.59
CA ASP A 305 13.53 1.66 22.02
C ASP A 305 12.40 2.69 22.16
N ASP A 306 12.65 3.88 22.73
CA ASP A 306 11.65 4.95 22.89
C ASP A 306 11.05 5.43 21.54
N VAL A 307 11.85 5.43 20.47
CA VAL A 307 11.41 5.85 19.13
C VAL A 307 10.58 4.74 18.48
N LEU A 308 11.00 3.48 18.68
CA LEU A 308 10.27 2.31 18.19
C LEU A 308 8.93 2.14 18.93
N GLU A 309 8.89 2.38 20.24
CA GLU A 309 7.67 2.41 21.04
C GLU A 309 6.72 3.52 20.56
N THR A 310 7.25 4.71 20.30
CA THR A 310 6.44 5.81 19.73
C THR A 310 5.86 5.45 18.35
N ALA A 311 6.65 4.77 17.50
CA ALA A 311 6.17 4.30 16.20
C ALA A 311 5.13 3.18 16.33
N ARG A 312 5.35 2.22 17.22
CA ARG A 312 4.38 1.17 17.57
C ARG A 312 3.05 1.80 17.98
N ASP A 313 3.09 2.73 18.93
CA ASP A 313 1.90 3.37 19.46
C ASP A 313 1.14 4.15 18.38
N LEU A 314 1.84 4.75 17.41
CA LEU A 314 1.21 5.37 16.25
C LEU A 314 0.39 4.37 15.42
N TYR A 315 0.98 3.23 15.06
CA TYR A 315 0.31 2.19 14.28
C TYR A 315 -0.84 1.55 15.08
N CYS A 316 -0.59 1.12 16.31
CA CYS A 316 -1.59 0.46 17.15
C CYS A 316 -2.75 1.38 17.54
N ALA A 317 -2.47 2.61 17.99
CA ALA A 317 -3.52 3.57 18.32
C ALA A 317 -4.29 4.03 17.08
N GLY A 318 -3.58 4.18 15.95
CA GLY A 318 -4.19 4.46 14.65
C GLY A 318 -5.16 3.37 14.25
N THR A 319 -4.77 2.10 14.35
CA THR A 319 -5.63 0.96 14.00
C THR A 319 -6.83 0.87 14.92
N ASN A 320 -6.64 0.99 16.25
CA ASN A 320 -7.77 0.98 17.19
C ASN A 320 -8.76 2.12 16.89
N ALA A 321 -8.26 3.33 16.63
CA ALA A 321 -9.10 4.48 16.31
C ALA A 321 -9.82 4.30 14.96
N TYR A 322 -9.12 3.81 13.94
CA TYR A 322 -9.66 3.59 12.61
C TYR A 322 -10.75 2.52 12.61
N THR A 323 -10.53 1.39 13.28
CA THR A 323 -11.51 0.29 13.30
C THR A 323 -12.61 0.50 14.35
N GLY A 324 -12.35 1.31 15.38
CA GLY A 324 -13.26 1.48 16.52
C GLY A 324 -13.18 0.33 17.53
N HIS A 325 -12.15 -0.52 17.46
CA HIS A 325 -11.95 -1.66 18.35
C HIS A 325 -10.65 -1.53 19.16
N ASP A 326 -10.70 -1.84 20.46
CA ASP A 326 -9.53 -1.84 21.35
C ASP A 326 -8.75 -3.16 21.24
N LEU A 327 -8.14 -3.41 20.07
CA LEU A 327 -7.40 -4.65 19.79
C LEU A 327 -5.96 -4.61 20.30
N PHE A 328 -5.36 -3.43 20.37
CA PHE A 328 -4.00 -3.23 20.83
C PHE A 328 -3.95 -2.45 22.14
N GLU A 329 -3.08 -2.85 23.07
CA GLU A 329 -2.73 -2.02 24.23
C GLU A 329 -1.86 -0.84 23.76
N ALA A 330 -2.50 0.29 23.51
CA ALA A 330 -1.89 1.52 23.02
C ALA A 330 -2.56 2.75 23.66
N PRO A 331 -1.87 3.90 23.74
CA PRO A 331 -2.48 5.14 24.19
C PRO A 331 -3.56 5.63 23.21
N PRO A 332 -4.40 6.61 23.59
CA PRO A 332 -5.31 7.27 22.64
C PRO A 332 -4.54 7.88 21.46
N LEU A 333 -5.14 7.86 20.26
CA LEU A 333 -4.48 8.34 19.03
C LEU A 333 -3.91 9.77 19.17
N SER A 334 -4.66 10.69 19.78
CA SER A 334 -4.17 12.06 20.03
C SER A 334 -2.88 12.11 20.86
N SER A 335 -2.72 11.19 21.81
CA SER A 335 -1.52 11.08 22.64
C SER A 335 -0.34 10.50 21.85
N ALA A 336 -0.58 9.47 21.03
CA ALA A 336 0.42 8.90 20.13
C ALA A 336 0.92 9.94 19.12
N ILE A 337 0.01 10.69 18.50
CA ILE A 337 0.33 11.80 17.58
C ILE A 337 1.14 12.89 18.31
N GLY A 338 0.75 13.25 19.52
CA GLY A 338 1.52 14.18 20.34
C GLY A 338 2.94 13.68 20.64
N ALA A 339 3.14 12.37 20.85
CA ALA A 339 4.46 11.78 21.06
C ALA A 339 5.31 11.84 19.78
N VAL A 340 4.73 11.47 18.65
CA VAL A 340 5.34 11.58 17.32
C VAL A 340 5.80 13.01 17.01
N GLN A 341 4.97 14.02 17.30
CA GLN A 341 5.32 15.44 17.07
C GLN A 341 6.48 15.94 17.95
N ARG A 342 6.78 15.23 19.05
CA ARG A 342 7.90 15.56 19.95
C ARG A 342 9.20 14.86 19.59
N LEU A 343 9.17 13.87 18.69
CA LEU A 343 10.36 13.24 18.15
C LEU A 343 11.14 14.26 17.33
#